data_AF-A0A920MRX6-F1
#
_entry.id   AF-A0A920MRX6-F1
#
_cell.length_a   1.000
_cell.length_b   1.000
_cell.length_c   1.000
_cell.angle_alpha   90.00
_cell.angle_beta   90.00
_cell.angle_gamma   90.00
#
_symmetry.space_group_name_H-M   'P 1'
#
loop_
_entity.id
_entity.type
_entity.pdbx_description
1 polymer ?
#
loop_
_entity_poly.entity_id
_entity_poly.type
_entity_poly.pdbx_seq_one_letter_code
_entity_poly.pdbx_strand_id
1 'polypeptide(L)'
;MPDIARIIRGWSGHPYSMLQEIKAGMMLLCLGYHARAGSGGNPLAHTMSSAKIERIFLNDRQASELLLHGTIASKYHVPLAFVSGDSVICGEIKSISPNTINPLYNAWCW
;
A
#
# COMPACT_ATOMS: atom_id res chain seq x y z
N MET A 1 12.33 -18.55 -1.25
CA MET A 1 11.50 -17.80 -2.21
C MET A 1 11.40 -18.65 -3.46
N PRO A 2 10.24 -18.80 -4.12
CA PRO A 2 10.13 -19.67 -5.29
C PRO A 2 11.09 -19.27 -6.41
N ASP A 3 11.60 -20.24 -7.18
CA ASP A 3 12.59 -20.02 -8.24
C ASP A 3 12.08 -19.09 -9.35
N ILE A 4 10.76 -19.01 -9.52
CA ILE A 4 10.06 -18.15 -10.48
C ILE A 4 9.92 -16.70 -10.02
N ALA A 5 10.40 -16.35 -8.82
CA ALA A 5 10.21 -15.03 -8.24
C ALA A 5 11.53 -14.26 -8.13
N ARG A 6 11.54 -13.03 -8.63
CA ARG A 6 12.62 -12.06 -8.39
C ARG A 6 12.28 -11.21 -7.17
N ILE A 7 13.23 -11.05 -6.25
CA ILE A 7 13.06 -10.24 -5.04
C ILE A 7 14.04 -9.07 -5.01
N ILE A 8 13.50 -7.89 -4.79
CA ILE A 8 14.24 -6.68 -4.46
C ILE A 8 14.27 -6.61 -2.92
N ARG A 9 15.47 -6.58 -2.33
CA ARG A 9 15.67 -6.53 -0.87
C ARG A 9 16.48 -5.31 -0.49
N GLY A 10 16.16 -4.75 0.67
CA GLY A 10 16.75 -3.50 1.15
C GLY A 10 16.19 -2.29 0.41
N TRP A 11 16.41 -1.11 0.97
CA TRP A 11 16.03 0.13 0.31
C TRP A 11 17.17 0.62 -0.57
N SER A 12 16.88 0.85 -1.85
CA SER A 12 17.85 1.35 -2.84
C SER A 12 18.05 2.87 -2.82
N GLY A 13 17.32 3.60 -1.98
CA GLY A 13 17.23 5.06 -2.06
C GLY A 13 16.25 5.58 -3.12
N HIS A 14 15.59 4.68 -3.86
CA HIS A 14 14.64 5.07 -4.90
C HIS A 14 13.43 5.85 -4.30
N PRO A 15 12.98 6.97 -4.93
CA PRO A 15 11.91 7.80 -4.40
C PRO A 15 10.56 7.08 -4.29
N TYR A 16 10.35 6.01 -5.06
CA TYR A 16 9.14 5.18 -4.97
C TYR A 16 9.17 4.14 -3.86
N SER A 17 10.27 4.07 -3.08
CA SER A 17 10.39 3.18 -1.92
C SER A 17 9.98 1.74 -2.24
N MET A 18 8.85 1.28 -1.70
CA MET A 18 8.32 -0.08 -1.84
C MET A 18 7.89 -0.44 -3.28
N LEU A 19 7.74 0.55 -4.17
CA LEU A 19 7.38 0.36 -5.57
C LEU A 19 8.57 0.60 -6.53
N GLN A 20 9.80 0.34 -6.09
CA GLN A 20 10.94 0.36 -6.99
C GLN A 20 10.70 -0.57 -8.20
N GLU A 21 11.07 -0.11 -9.40
CA GLU A 21 10.92 -0.81 -10.69
C GLU A 21 9.50 -1.02 -11.20
N ILE A 22 8.50 -0.37 -10.59
CA ILE A 22 7.14 -0.36 -11.15
C ILE A 22 7.13 0.22 -12.57
N LYS A 23 6.41 -0.44 -13.49
CA LYS A 23 6.26 0.00 -14.87
C LYS A 23 4.95 -0.51 -15.46
N ALA A 24 4.53 0.12 -16.56
CA ALA A 24 3.34 -0.28 -17.31
C ALA A 24 3.38 -1.78 -17.70
N GLY A 25 2.20 -2.40 -17.76
CA GLY A 25 2.04 -3.83 -18.04
C GLY A 25 2.18 -4.75 -16.82
N MET A 26 2.42 -4.20 -15.63
CA MET A 26 2.38 -4.94 -14.36
C MET A 26 0.99 -4.88 -13.70
N MET A 27 0.79 -5.70 -12.67
CA MET A 27 -0.31 -5.56 -11.70
C MET A 27 0.29 -5.42 -10.30
N LEU A 28 -0.30 -4.56 -9.47
CA LEU A 28 0.16 -4.34 -8.11
C LEU A 28 -0.62 -5.20 -7.13
N LEU A 29 0.10 -5.96 -6.31
CA LEU A 29 -0.44 -6.71 -5.18
C LEU A 29 0.21 -6.18 -3.89
N CYS A 30 -0.60 -5.61 -3.00
CA CYS A 30 -0.16 -5.03 -1.75
C CYS A 30 -0.40 -6.02 -0.61
N LEU A 31 0.66 -6.66 -0.11
CA LEU A 31 0.57 -7.69 0.93
C LEU A 31 1.00 -7.14 2.28
N GLY A 32 0.22 -7.42 3.33
CA GLY A 32 0.56 -7.03 4.70
C GLY A 32 0.57 -5.53 4.98
N TYR A 33 -0.28 -4.78 4.28
CA TYR A 33 -0.40 -3.34 4.50
C TYR A 33 -1.13 -3.06 5.82
N HIS A 34 -0.99 -1.84 6.32
CA HIS A 34 -1.64 -1.44 7.56
C HIS A 34 -2.22 -0.03 7.49
N ALA A 35 -2.99 0.30 8.51
CA ALA A 35 -3.58 1.59 8.71
C ALA A 35 -2.51 2.71 8.75
N ARG A 36 -2.92 3.90 8.30
CA ARG A 36 -2.07 5.10 8.28
C ARG A 36 -1.64 5.54 9.67
N ALA A 37 -0.54 6.30 9.73
CA ALA A 37 -0.05 6.89 10.97
C ALA A 37 -1.14 7.64 11.75
N GLY A 38 -1.16 7.47 13.08
CA GLY A 38 -2.12 8.14 13.95
C GLY A 38 -3.58 7.66 13.80
N SER A 39 -3.84 6.59 13.04
CA SER A 39 -5.13 5.90 13.10
C SER A 39 -5.18 4.99 14.34
N GLY A 40 -6.32 4.90 15.01
CA GLY A 40 -6.50 4.05 16.19
C GLY A 40 -6.73 2.56 15.90
N GLY A 41 -6.71 2.13 14.63
CA GLY A 41 -7.09 0.77 14.25
C GLY A 41 -5.99 -0.29 14.34
N ASN A 42 -4.71 0.11 14.46
CA ASN A 42 -3.59 -0.82 14.50
C ASN A 42 -2.45 -0.24 15.38
N PRO A 43 -1.92 -0.99 16.37
CA PRO A 43 -0.84 -0.50 17.24
C PRO A 43 0.47 -0.22 16.50
N LEU A 44 0.67 -0.79 15.31
CA LEU A 44 1.82 -0.55 14.44
C LEU A 44 1.51 0.46 13.33
N ALA A 45 0.39 1.19 13.40
CA ALA A 45 -0.02 2.14 12.38
C ALA A 45 1.01 3.25 12.18
N HIS A 46 1.58 3.33 10.98
CA HIS A 46 2.49 4.38 10.56
C HIS A 46 2.33 4.65 9.06
N THR A 47 3.03 5.66 8.55
CA THR A 47 3.15 5.92 7.13
C THR A 47 4.62 6.19 6.83
N MET A 48 5.26 5.32 6.05
CA MET A 48 6.68 5.34 5.69
C MET A 48 7.65 5.10 6.86
N SER A 49 7.89 6.10 7.70
CA SER A 49 8.88 5.99 8.79
C SER A 49 8.35 6.61 10.06
N SER A 50 7.92 5.76 11.01
CA SER A 50 7.42 6.18 12.33
C SER A 50 8.45 6.98 13.14
N ALA A 51 9.75 6.79 12.88
CA ALA A 51 10.83 7.52 13.56
C ALA A 51 10.99 8.97 13.05
N LYS A 52 10.46 9.30 11.86
CA LYS A 52 10.70 10.60 11.20
C LYS A 52 9.43 11.34 10.83
N ILE A 53 8.31 10.64 10.70
CA ILE A 53 7.10 11.14 10.06
C ILE A 53 5.91 10.84 10.96
N GLU A 54 5.28 11.90 11.46
CA GLU A 54 4.04 11.79 12.25
C GLU A 54 2.83 11.54 11.35
N ARG A 55 2.67 12.34 10.28
CA ARG A 55 1.57 12.24 9.31
C ARG A 55 2.02 12.74 7.94
N ILE A 56 1.42 12.21 6.89
CA ILE A 56 1.53 12.72 5.50
C ILE A 56 0.13 13.08 5.02
N PHE A 57 0.01 14.19 4.30
CA PHE A 57 -1.23 14.62 3.65
C PHE A 57 -1.03 14.71 2.14
N LEU A 58 -1.99 14.21 1.39
CA LEU A 58 -2.07 14.32 -0.06
C LEU A 58 -3.41 14.98 -0.40
N ASN A 59 -3.37 16.22 -0.90
CA ASN A 59 -4.57 17.03 -1.18
C ASN A 59 -5.55 17.04 0.01
N ASP A 60 -5.05 17.47 1.18
CA ASP A 60 -5.80 17.56 2.45
C ASP A 60 -6.31 16.22 3.03
N ARG A 61 -6.10 15.10 2.33
CA ARG A 61 -6.38 13.76 2.83
C ARG A 61 -5.14 13.18 3.50
N GLN A 62 -5.26 12.78 4.76
CA GLN A 62 -4.18 12.06 5.44
C GLN A 62 -3.92 10.71 4.75
N ALA A 63 -2.67 10.46 4.39
CA ALA A 63 -2.28 9.34 3.53
C ALA A 63 -1.80 8.11 4.32
N SER A 64 -2.32 6.94 3.93
CA SER A 64 -1.67 5.64 4.16
C SER A 64 -0.61 5.39 3.10
N GLU A 65 0.27 4.42 3.35
CA GLU A 65 1.19 3.93 2.33
C GLU A 65 0.43 3.38 1.12
N LEU A 66 -0.74 2.79 1.34
CA LEU A 66 -1.62 2.32 0.26
C LEU A 66 -2.04 3.48 -0.66
N LEU A 67 -2.43 4.63 -0.11
CA LEU A 67 -2.79 5.81 -0.91
C LEU A 67 -1.59 6.34 -1.70
N LEU A 68 -0.42 6.44 -1.06
CA LEU A 68 0.80 6.91 -1.72
C LEU A 68 1.22 5.97 -2.86
N HIS A 69 1.31 4.68 -2.58
CA HIS A 69 1.70 3.66 -3.55
C HIS A 69 0.65 3.48 -4.66
N GLY A 70 -0.64 3.53 -4.33
CA GLY A 70 -1.72 3.54 -5.33
C GLY A 70 -1.65 4.73 -6.28
N THR A 71 -1.29 5.91 -5.76
CA THR A 71 -1.09 7.12 -6.58
C THR A 71 0.11 6.96 -7.53
N ILE A 72 1.22 6.38 -7.04
CA ILE A 72 2.39 6.07 -7.89
C ILE A 72 2.01 5.05 -8.96
N ALA A 73 1.30 3.97 -8.61
CA ALA A 73 0.87 2.95 -9.56
C ALA A 73 -0.05 3.52 -10.65
N SER A 74 -0.96 4.43 -10.28
CA SER A 74 -1.85 5.14 -11.21
C SER A 74 -1.08 5.94 -12.27
N LYS A 75 0.03 6.60 -11.89
CA LYS A 75 0.92 7.30 -12.83
C LYS A 75 1.44 6.39 -13.96
N TYR A 76 1.64 5.10 -13.68
CA TYR A 76 2.13 4.11 -14.64
C TYR A 76 1.01 3.25 -15.25
N HIS A 77 -0.26 3.59 -15.00
CA HIS A 77 -1.43 2.80 -15.39
C HIS A 77 -1.36 1.34 -14.92
N VAL A 78 -0.73 1.11 -13.76
CA VAL A 78 -0.66 -0.21 -13.13
C VAL A 78 -1.88 -0.38 -12.23
N PRO A 79 -2.78 -1.35 -12.52
CA PRO A 79 -3.94 -1.60 -11.68
C PRO A 79 -3.51 -2.19 -10.33
N LEU A 80 -4.12 -1.67 -9.26
CA LEU A 80 -4.08 -2.28 -7.94
C LEU A 80 -5.03 -3.47 -7.96
N ALA A 81 -4.49 -4.68 -8.04
CA ALA A 81 -5.25 -5.91 -8.23
C ALA A 81 -5.69 -6.53 -6.91
N PHE A 82 -4.87 -6.43 -5.86
CA PHE A 82 -5.13 -7.07 -4.57
C PHE A 82 -4.51 -6.29 -3.40
N VAL A 83 -5.20 -6.30 -2.25
CA VAL A 83 -4.71 -5.77 -0.97
C VAL A 83 -5.02 -6.77 0.15
N SER A 84 -4.06 -6.99 1.04
CA SER A 84 -4.24 -7.67 2.34
C SER A 84 -3.62 -6.84 3.45
N GLY A 85 -4.17 -6.91 4.67
CA GLY A 85 -3.76 -6.04 5.75
C GLY A 85 -4.74 -6.02 6.92
N ASP A 86 -4.66 -5.01 7.77
CA ASP A 86 -5.68 -4.81 8.80
C ASP A 86 -7.04 -4.35 8.22
N SER A 87 -8.09 -4.49 9.03
CA SER A 87 -9.46 -4.12 8.69
C SER A 87 -9.62 -2.65 8.29
N VAL A 88 -8.79 -1.74 8.81
CA VAL A 88 -8.84 -0.32 8.45
C VAL A 88 -8.30 -0.09 7.05
N ILE A 89 -7.15 -0.66 6.69
CA ILE A 89 -6.59 -0.50 5.35
C ILE A 89 -7.42 -1.23 4.29
N CYS A 90 -7.97 -2.39 4.64
CA CYS A 90 -8.96 -3.09 3.83
C CYS A 90 -10.26 -2.28 3.68
N GLY A 91 -10.68 -1.51 4.69
CA GLY A 91 -11.79 -0.58 4.53
C GLY A 91 -11.45 0.57 3.56
N GLU A 92 -10.22 1.07 3.62
CA GLU A 92 -9.77 2.23 2.86
C GLU A 92 -9.73 1.99 1.34
N ILE A 93 -9.41 0.78 0.88
CA ILE A 93 -9.25 0.48 -0.55
C ILE A 93 -10.46 0.86 -1.42
N LYS A 94 -11.69 0.74 -0.88
CA LYS A 94 -12.92 1.13 -1.60
C LYS A 94 -12.90 2.60 -2.03
N SER A 95 -12.22 3.45 -1.25
CA SER A 95 -12.09 4.89 -1.53
C SER A 95 -10.90 5.23 -2.43
N ILE A 96 -9.96 4.30 -2.62
CA ILE A 96 -8.72 4.51 -3.39
C ILE A 96 -8.86 3.92 -4.80
N SER A 97 -9.32 2.68 -4.88
CA SER A 97 -9.47 1.95 -6.14
C SER A 97 -10.65 0.98 -6.00
N PRO A 98 -11.88 1.44 -6.33
CA PRO A 98 -13.12 0.67 -6.13
C PRO A 98 -13.16 -0.70 -6.82
N ASN A 99 -12.43 -0.84 -7.93
CA ASN A 99 -12.37 -2.07 -8.72
C ASN A 99 -11.29 -3.05 -8.23
N THR A 100 -10.53 -2.69 -7.19
CA THR A 100 -9.54 -3.60 -6.60
C THR A 100 -10.24 -4.79 -5.97
N ILE A 101 -9.72 -5.99 -6.21
CA ILE A 101 -10.21 -7.17 -5.51
C ILE A 101 -9.79 -7.03 -4.04
N ASN A 102 -10.78 -6.75 -3.21
CA ASN A 102 -10.66 -6.83 -1.77
C ASN A 102 -11.75 -7.79 -1.28
N PRO A 103 -11.39 -8.99 -0.79
CA PRO A 103 -12.36 -9.91 -0.23
C PRO A 103 -12.81 -9.37 1.14
N LEU A 104 -13.77 -8.45 1.14
CA LEU A 104 -14.37 -7.79 2.31
C LEU A 104 -15.00 -8.76 3.34
N TYR A 105 -14.98 -10.07 3.08
CA TYR A 105 -15.57 -11.13 3.90
C TYR A 105 -14.65 -12.33 4.19
N ASN A 106 -13.35 -12.34 3.84
CA ASN A 106 -12.50 -13.54 4.01
C ASN A 106 -11.03 -13.25 4.39
N ALA A 107 -10.47 -14.11 5.27
CA ALA A 107 -9.08 -14.50 5.61
C ALA A 107 -7.86 -13.56 5.47
N TRP A 108 -7.92 -12.49 4.68
CA TRP A 108 -6.80 -11.65 4.27
C TRP A 108 -6.86 -10.24 4.86
N CYS A 109 -7.94 -9.93 5.58
CA CYS A 109 -8.12 -8.73 6.37
C CYS A 109 -8.33 -9.13 7.84
N TRP A 110 -7.59 -8.51 8.77
CA TRP A 110 -7.60 -8.86 10.20
C TRP A 110 -7.81 -7.67 11.15
#